data_AF-A0A241T8P2-F1
#
_entry.id   AF-A0A241T8P2-F1
#
_cell.length_a   1.000
_cell.length_b   1.000
_cell.length_c   1.000
_cell.angle_alpha   90.00
_cell.angle_beta   90.00
_cell.angle_gamma   90.00
#
_symmetry.space_group_name_H-M   'P 1'
#
loop_
_entity.id
_entity.type
_entity.pdbx_description
1 polymer ?
#
loop_
_entity_poly.entity_id
_entity_poly.type
_entity_poly.pdbx_seq_one_letter_code
_entity_poly.pdbx_strand_id
1 'polypeptide(L)'
;MRIKALLSFTLLIMTGCSSYQMNQLGLRSSSVNTYPNYMDTIELCEVANGYRATNQTRISVSSEQWKRNLTTERCDELVKELYFSRFIRSITISKPEEAAQPVPTPLPAKPQ
;
A
#
# COMPACT_ATOMS: atom_id res chain seq x y z
N MET A 1 -6.29 3.02 42.14
CA MET A 1 -7.17 2.75 40.96
C MET A 1 -7.03 3.75 39.82
N ARG A 2 -6.62 5.01 40.05
CA ARG A 2 -6.55 6.06 39.00
C ARG A 2 -5.51 5.81 37.88
N ILE A 3 -4.38 5.18 38.19
CA ILE A 3 -3.30 4.91 37.21
C ILE A 3 -3.68 3.82 36.19
N LYS A 4 -4.44 2.80 36.62
CA LYS A 4 -4.89 1.71 35.73
C LYS A 4 -5.92 2.21 34.69
N ALA A 5 -6.76 3.18 35.07
CA ALA A 5 -7.73 3.81 34.18
C ALA A 5 -7.07 4.74 33.14
N LEU A 6 -5.94 5.37 33.49
CA LEU A 6 -5.17 6.23 32.59
C LEU A 6 -4.40 5.41 31.53
N LEU A 7 -3.92 4.23 31.91
CA LEU A 7 -3.31 3.26 30.99
C LEU A 7 -4.31 2.62 30.03
N SER A 8 -5.56 2.36 30.47
CA SER A 8 -6.60 1.87 29.55
C SER A 8 -7.06 2.93 28.56
N PHE A 9 -7.07 4.21 28.95
CA PHE A 9 -7.48 5.31 28.06
C PHE A 9 -6.45 5.61 26.97
N THR A 10 -5.15 5.43 27.26
CA THR A 10 -4.06 5.64 26.30
C THR A 10 -3.94 4.55 25.23
N LEU A 11 -4.37 3.31 25.53
CA LEU A 11 -4.45 2.23 24.54
C LEU A 11 -5.60 2.40 23.55
N LEU A 12 -6.69 3.08 23.93
CA LEU A 12 -7.86 3.28 23.06
C LEU A 12 -7.62 4.32 21.95
N ILE A 13 -6.64 5.20 22.12
CA ILE A 13 -6.31 6.28 21.17
C ILE A 13 -5.38 5.81 20.03
N MET A 14 -4.81 4.59 20.12
CA MET A 14 -3.85 4.06 19.15
C MET A 14 -4.46 3.23 18.01
N THR A 15 -5.76 2.91 18.04
CA THR A 15 -6.42 2.12 16.98
C THR A 15 -7.04 2.98 15.87
N GLY A 16 -6.68 4.27 15.80
CA GLY A 16 -7.27 5.26 14.88
C GLY A 16 -6.32 5.75 13.79
N CYS A 17 -5.37 4.94 13.30
CA CYS A 17 -4.60 5.33 12.11
C CYS A 17 -5.48 5.21 10.86
N SER A 18 -6.11 6.33 10.49
CA SER A 18 -6.84 6.49 9.23
C SER A 18 -5.98 6.03 8.04
N SER A 19 -6.62 5.41 7.04
CA SER A 19 -6.01 4.98 5.77
C SER A 19 -5.21 6.10 5.07
N TYR A 20 -5.50 7.36 5.35
CA TYR A 20 -4.74 8.52 4.87
C TYR A 20 -3.28 8.55 5.38
N GLN A 21 -3.02 8.09 6.61
CA GLN A 21 -1.67 8.08 7.19
C GLN A 21 -0.78 6.99 6.56
N MET A 22 -1.37 5.91 6.05
CA MET A 22 -0.59 4.86 5.37
C MET A 22 0.10 5.36 4.11
N ASN A 23 -0.48 6.35 3.44
CA ASN A 23 0.15 6.97 2.28
C ASN A 23 1.35 7.86 2.66
N GLN A 24 1.39 8.36 3.91
CA GLN A 24 2.56 9.05 4.48
C GLN A 24 3.68 8.10 4.90
N LEU A 25 3.47 6.77 4.91
CA LEU A 25 4.55 5.80 5.13
C LEU A 25 5.54 5.72 3.96
N GLY A 26 5.45 6.63 2.98
CA GLY A 26 6.49 6.87 1.97
C GLY A 26 6.59 5.82 0.87
N LEU A 27 5.74 4.79 0.87
CA LEU A 27 5.84 3.69 -0.08
C LEU A 27 5.47 4.10 -1.51
N ARG A 28 4.69 5.18 -1.71
CA ARG A 28 4.30 5.77 -3.02
C ARG A 28 4.03 7.28 -2.96
N SER A 29 4.70 8.02 -2.09
CA SER A 29 4.41 9.46 -1.85
C SER A 29 4.87 10.42 -2.96
N SER A 30 5.64 9.94 -3.96
CA SER A 30 6.11 10.79 -5.06
C SER A 30 4.96 11.25 -5.95
N SER A 31 5.06 12.45 -6.54
CA SER A 31 4.04 12.91 -7.49
C SER A 31 4.05 12.09 -8.78
N VAL A 32 2.87 11.93 -9.38
CA VAL A 32 2.69 11.28 -10.68
C VAL A 32 2.68 12.35 -11.77
N ASN A 33 3.67 12.27 -12.66
CA ASN A 33 3.81 13.19 -13.82
C ASN A 33 3.43 12.54 -15.16
N THR A 34 2.99 11.29 -15.14
CA THR A 34 2.54 10.56 -16.34
C THR A 34 1.16 11.06 -16.79
N TYR A 35 0.84 11.01 -18.08
CA TYR A 35 -0.52 11.30 -18.54
C TYR A 35 -1.51 10.20 -18.12
N PRO A 36 -2.78 10.53 -17.82
CA PRO A 36 -3.77 9.55 -17.32
C PRO A 36 -3.94 8.31 -18.22
N ASN A 37 -3.79 8.46 -19.53
CA ASN A 37 -3.89 7.36 -20.50
C ASN A 37 -2.82 6.28 -20.29
N TYR A 38 -1.66 6.65 -19.75
CA TYR A 38 -0.54 5.74 -19.48
C TYR A 38 -0.39 5.41 -17.98
N MET A 39 -1.29 5.92 -17.11
CA MET A 39 -1.31 5.50 -15.72
C MET A 39 -1.85 4.08 -15.60
N ASP A 40 -1.23 3.28 -14.75
CA ASP A 40 -1.82 2.02 -14.29
C ASP A 40 -3.12 2.27 -13.55
N THR A 41 -4.02 1.28 -13.54
CA THR A 41 -5.33 1.41 -12.88
C THR A 41 -5.23 1.86 -11.43
N ILE A 42 -4.27 1.30 -10.67
CA ILE A 42 -4.03 1.69 -9.28
C ILE A 42 -3.52 3.13 -9.19
N GLU A 43 -2.59 3.52 -10.05
CA GLU A 43 -2.04 4.89 -10.05
C GLU A 43 -3.10 5.93 -10.41
N LEU A 44 -3.95 5.61 -11.39
CA LEU A 44 -5.09 6.43 -11.76
C LEU A 44 -6.08 6.57 -10.59
N CYS A 45 -6.36 5.50 -9.87
CA CYS A 45 -7.23 5.51 -8.69
C CYS A 45 -6.61 6.29 -7.51
N GLU A 46 -5.30 6.17 -7.27
CA GLU A 46 -4.58 6.95 -6.25
C GLU A 46 -4.68 8.45 -6.55
N VAL A 47 -4.51 8.85 -7.81
CA VAL A 47 -4.62 10.24 -8.24
C VAL A 47 -6.08 10.72 -8.18
N ALA A 48 -7.04 9.91 -8.66
CA ALA A 48 -8.46 10.26 -8.69
C ALA A 48 -9.04 10.50 -7.28
N ASN A 49 -8.66 9.67 -6.31
CA ASN A 49 -9.09 9.79 -4.91
C ASN A 49 -8.26 10.78 -4.09
N GLY A 50 -7.28 11.46 -4.71
CA GLY A 50 -6.47 12.48 -4.04
C GLY A 50 -5.44 11.91 -3.05
N TYR A 51 -5.15 10.62 -3.14
CA TYR A 51 -4.06 10.00 -2.38
C TYR A 51 -2.71 10.47 -2.92
N ARG A 52 -2.54 10.63 -4.24
CA ARG A 52 -1.24 10.98 -4.83
C ARG A 52 -1.32 12.29 -5.63
N ALA A 53 -0.32 13.15 -5.45
CA ALA A 53 -0.26 14.42 -6.16
C ALA A 53 0.04 14.19 -7.65
N THR A 54 -0.56 15.00 -8.53
CA THR A 54 -0.29 14.98 -9.97
C THR A 54 -0.29 16.39 -10.55
N ASN A 55 0.40 16.57 -11.67
CA ASN A 55 0.31 17.79 -12.48
C ASN A 55 -0.78 17.71 -13.56
N GLN A 56 -1.50 16.59 -13.65
CA GLN A 56 -2.59 16.40 -14.63
C GLN A 56 -3.89 17.05 -14.14
N THR A 57 -4.75 17.45 -15.08
CA THR A 57 -6.03 18.07 -14.72
C THR A 57 -7.02 17.06 -14.16
N ARG A 58 -7.85 17.47 -13.19
CA ARG A 58 -8.89 16.61 -12.61
C ARG A 58 -9.81 16.01 -13.68
N ILE A 59 -10.16 16.81 -14.70
CA ILE A 59 -11.02 16.38 -15.81
C ILE A 59 -10.36 15.23 -16.60
N SER A 60 -9.06 15.33 -16.90
CA SER A 60 -8.34 14.28 -17.62
C SER A 60 -8.31 12.97 -16.84
N VAL A 61 -8.07 13.05 -15.53
CA VAL A 61 -8.08 11.88 -14.63
C VAL A 61 -9.47 11.25 -14.57
N SER A 62 -10.52 12.06 -14.35
CA SER A 62 -11.90 11.57 -14.29
C SER A 62 -12.38 10.98 -15.62
N SER A 63 -11.95 11.54 -16.75
CA SER A 63 -12.31 11.00 -18.07
C SER A 63 -11.72 9.61 -18.31
N GLU A 64 -10.48 9.37 -17.89
CA GLU A 64 -9.86 8.04 -18.00
C GLU A 64 -10.43 7.06 -16.99
N GLN A 65 -10.79 7.53 -15.79
CA GLN A 65 -11.48 6.72 -14.79
C GLN A 65 -12.84 6.24 -15.31
N TRP A 66 -13.61 7.13 -15.94
CA TRP A 66 -14.88 6.79 -16.59
C TRP A 66 -14.68 5.81 -17.75
N LYS A 67 -13.72 6.07 -18.63
CA LYS A 67 -13.40 5.20 -19.76
C LYS A 67 -13.03 3.77 -19.36
N ARG A 68 -12.45 3.60 -18.16
CA ARG A 68 -12.09 2.29 -17.59
C ARG A 68 -13.20 1.68 -16.73
N ASN A 69 -14.39 2.28 -16.67
CA ASN A 69 -15.52 1.87 -15.83
C ASN A 69 -15.16 1.72 -14.34
N LEU A 70 -14.29 2.59 -13.83
CA LEU A 70 -13.87 2.60 -12.43
C LEU A 70 -14.72 3.60 -11.64
N THR A 71 -15.54 3.15 -10.70
CA THR A 71 -16.22 4.08 -9.79
C THR A 71 -15.25 4.58 -8.72
N THR A 72 -15.60 5.68 -8.06
CA THR A 72 -14.83 6.22 -6.93
C THR A 72 -14.71 5.20 -5.80
N GLU A 73 -15.80 4.49 -5.46
CA GLU A 73 -15.77 3.45 -4.42
C GLU A 73 -14.86 2.29 -4.83
N ARG A 74 -14.97 1.84 -6.09
CA ARG A 74 -14.14 0.73 -6.58
C ARG A 74 -12.66 1.09 -6.57
N CYS A 75 -12.33 2.33 -6.95
CA CYS A 75 -10.96 2.84 -6.83
C CYS A 75 -10.49 2.86 -5.36
N ASP A 76 -11.35 3.24 -4.43
CA ASP A 76 -11.01 3.27 -3.01
C ASP A 76 -10.76 1.86 -2.44
N GLU A 77 -11.57 0.87 -2.82
CA GLU A 77 -11.35 -0.55 -2.48
C GLU A 77 -10.01 -1.06 -3.00
N LEU A 78 -9.71 -0.86 -4.29
CA LEU A 78 -8.47 -1.31 -4.92
C LEU A 78 -7.24 -0.71 -4.27
N VAL A 79 -7.30 0.59 -3.96
CA VAL A 79 -6.21 1.30 -3.29
C VAL A 79 -6.05 0.77 -1.86
N LYS A 80 -7.16 0.60 -1.12
CA LYS A 80 -7.13 0.00 0.22
C LYS A 80 -6.54 -1.41 0.21
N GLU A 81 -6.97 -2.30 -0.70
CA GLU A 81 -6.43 -3.66 -0.83
C GLU A 81 -4.91 -3.66 -1.06
N LEU A 82 -4.41 -2.77 -1.90
CA LEU A 82 -2.96 -2.61 -2.12
C LEU A 82 -2.23 -2.21 -0.83
N TYR A 83 -2.78 -1.23 -0.10
CA TYR A 83 -2.18 -0.78 1.16
C TYR A 83 -2.27 -1.84 2.25
N PHE A 84 -3.41 -2.50 2.40
CA PHE A 84 -3.61 -3.60 3.36
C PHE A 84 -2.69 -4.78 3.06
N SER A 85 -2.61 -5.25 1.82
CA SER A 85 -1.71 -6.37 1.46
C SER A 85 -0.24 -6.05 1.73
N ARG A 86 0.20 -4.81 1.49
CA ARG A 86 1.55 -4.35 1.84
C ARG A 86 1.76 -4.25 3.35
N PHE A 87 0.77 -3.78 4.08
CA PHE A 87 0.82 -3.73 5.54
C PHE A 87 0.98 -5.13 6.13
N ILE A 88 0.15 -6.08 5.69
CA ILE A 88 0.27 -7.49 6.09
C ILE A 88 1.66 -8.03 5.73
N ARG A 89 2.17 -7.74 4.52
CA ARG A 89 3.53 -8.15 4.11
C ARG A 89 4.61 -7.55 4.99
N SER A 90 4.48 -6.28 5.39
CA SER A 90 5.45 -5.61 6.27
C SER A 90 5.49 -6.22 7.67
N ILE A 91 4.35 -6.69 8.17
CA ILE A 91 4.25 -7.40 9.47
C ILE A 91 4.75 -8.84 9.35
N THR A 92 4.53 -9.52 8.23
CA THR A 92 5.03 -10.90 8.09
C THR A 92 6.55 -10.94 7.92
N ILE A 93 7.16 -9.90 7.33
CA ILE A 93 8.63 -9.77 7.21
C ILE A 93 9.31 -9.50 8.57
N SER A 94 8.58 -8.95 9.56
CA SER A 94 9.13 -8.74 10.91
C SER A 94 9.10 -9.99 11.79
N LYS A 95 8.56 -11.12 11.31
CA LYS A 95 8.84 -12.43 11.89
C LYS A 95 10.25 -12.84 11.43
N PRO A 96 11.27 -12.87 12.30
CA PRO A 96 12.56 -13.39 11.92
C PRO A 96 12.34 -14.81 11.41
N GLU A 97 12.73 -15.01 10.15
CA GLU A 97 12.82 -16.32 9.52
C GLU A 97 13.67 -17.20 10.44
N GLU A 98 13.00 -18.12 11.13
CA GLU A 98 13.68 -19.20 11.84
C GLU A 98 14.51 -19.93 10.79
N ALA A 99 15.82 -19.81 10.95
CA ALA A 99 16.84 -20.19 9.98
C ALA A 99 16.49 -21.53 9.31
N ALA A 100 16.08 -21.45 8.05
CA ALA A 100 16.00 -22.62 7.19
C ALA A 100 17.40 -23.24 7.17
N GLN A 101 17.52 -24.44 7.73
CA GLN A 101 18.74 -25.22 7.72
C GLN A 101 19.26 -25.30 6.26
N PRO A 102 20.58 -25.20 6.05
CA PRO A 102 21.15 -25.10 4.72
C PRO A 102 20.79 -26.36 3.91
N VAL A 103 19.99 -26.18 2.87
CA VAL A 103 19.72 -27.23 1.88
C VAL A 103 21.06 -27.56 1.21
N PRO A 104 21.53 -28.82 1.24
CA PRO A 104 22.82 -29.17 0.68
C PRO A 104 22.83 -28.92 -0.83
N THR A 105 23.81 -28.13 -1.27
CA THR A 105 24.05 -27.83 -2.69
C THR A 105 24.48 -29.11 -3.43
N PRO A 106 23.82 -29.52 -4.53
CA PRO A 106 24.31 -30.61 -5.35
C PRO A 106 25.64 -30.23 -6.00
N LEU A 107 26.68 -31.03 -5.75
CA LEU A 107 27.99 -30.91 -6.42
C LEU A 107 27.83 -31.27 -7.91
N PRO A 108 28.47 -30.53 -8.84
CA PRO A 108 28.46 -30.87 -10.25
C PRO A 108 29.19 -32.21 -10.49
N ALA A 109 28.61 -33.04 -11.34
CA ALA A 109 29.15 -34.34 -11.71
C ALA A 109 30.52 -34.19 -12.38
N LYS A 110 31.47 -35.04 -11.96
CA LYS A 110 32.84 -35.11 -12.52
C LYS A 110 32.77 -35.61 -13.97
N PRO A 111 33.48 -34.99 -14.93
CA PRO A 111 33.61 -35.55 -16.27
C PRO A 111 34.40 -36.87 -16.21
N GLN A 112 33.95 -37.87 -16.96
CA GLN A 112 34.69 -39.12 -17.21
C GLN A 112 35.78 -38.89 -18.26
#